data_AF-A0A847MHP2-F1
#
_entry.id   AF-A0A847MHP2-F1
#
_cell.length_a   1.000
_cell.length_b   1.000
_cell.length_c   1.000
_cell.angle_alpha   90.00
_cell.angle_beta   90.00
_cell.angle_gamma   90.00
#
_symmetry.space_group_name_H-M   'P 1'
#
loop_
_entity.id
_entity.type
_entity.pdbx_description
1 polymer ?
#
loop_
_entity_poly.entity_id
_entity_poly.type
_entity_poly.pdbx_seq_one_letter_code
_entity_poly.pdbx_strand_id
1 'polypeptide(L)'
;MYDHERYDPGKLRKQIIISILISLGTTIFIFSIISFRGISIDLSVFRIEWFIFGIVILMFAWIVDAVRVYLSSRAWNKTITFKQALKTVLSGYFMSTITPSATGGTPAQMYVLSRSGLTWGEAGSLVVVCGILYQVSLLLLIVVFIFLFDIRV
;
A
#
# COMPACT_ATOMS: atom_id res chain seq x y z
N MET A 1 -9.91 7.55 34.28
CA MET A 1 -8.46 7.68 34.56
C MET A 1 -7.75 7.08 33.37
N TYR A 2 -7.42 7.90 32.36
CA TYR A 2 -6.77 7.43 31.14
C TYR A 2 -5.26 7.44 31.40
N ASP A 3 -4.70 6.25 31.55
CA ASP A 3 -3.25 6.09 31.71
C ASP A 3 -2.61 6.44 30.37
N HIS A 4 -1.84 7.53 30.34
CA HIS A 4 -1.02 7.87 29.19
C HIS A 4 0.12 6.85 29.13
N GLU A 5 -0.03 5.80 28.32
CA GLU A 5 1.10 4.93 27.94
C GLU A 5 2.22 5.83 27.40
N ARG A 6 3.24 6.06 28.23
CA ARG A 6 4.40 6.87 27.86
C ARG A 6 5.08 6.22 26.66
N TYR A 7 5.22 6.98 25.58
CA TYR A 7 5.99 6.63 24.40
C TYR A 7 7.40 6.21 24.81
N ASP A 8 7.71 4.91 24.66
CA ASP A 8 9.02 4.33 24.96
C ASP A 8 9.80 4.10 23.65
N PRO A 9 10.74 5.01 23.30
CA PRO A 9 11.49 4.92 22.05
C PRO A 9 12.38 3.67 21.96
N GLY A 10 12.73 3.04 23.09
CA GLY A 10 13.53 1.83 23.12
C GLY A 10 12.77 0.61 22.60
N LYS A 11 11.48 0.51 22.93
CA LYS A 11 10.60 -0.58 22.49
C LYS A 11 10.33 -0.51 20.98
N LEU A 12 10.10 0.70 20.45
CA LEU A 12 9.88 0.94 19.03
C LEU A 12 11.13 0.59 18.21
N ARG A 13 12.31 1.06 18.64
CA ARG A 13 13.58 0.73 18.00
C ARG A 13 13.83 -0.77 17.94
N LYS A 14 13.51 -1.51 19.01
CA LYS A 14 13.62 -2.98 19.05
C LYS A 14 12.67 -3.64 18.05
N GLN A 15 11.42 -3.19 17.94
CA GLN A 15 10.44 -3.72 16.98
C GLN A 15 10.85 -3.47 15.52
N ILE A 16 11.37 -2.28 15.21
CA ILE A 16 11.90 -1.94 13.88
C ILE A 16 13.09 -2.84 13.54
N ILE A 17 14.06 -2.99 14.46
CA ILE A 17 15.24 -3.84 14.25
C ILE A 17 14.85 -5.30 14.03
N ILE A 18 13.93 -5.83 14.85
CA ILE A 18 13.44 -7.21 14.70
C ILE A 18 12.79 -7.40 13.33
N SER A 19 11.98 -6.45 12.89
CA SER A 19 11.30 -6.58 11.60
C SER A 19 12.25 -6.48 10.40
N ILE A 20 13.27 -5.62 10.49
CA ILE A 20 14.35 -5.55 9.50
C ILE A 20 15.13 -6.87 9.45
N LEU A 21 15.46 -7.45 10.61
CA LEU A 21 16.15 -8.74 10.71
C LEU A 21 15.33 -9.88 10.11
N ILE A 22 14.03 -9.94 10.38
CA ILE A 22 13.13 -10.96 9.81
C ILE A 22 13.04 -10.80 8.29
N SER A 23 12.89 -9.57 7.78
CA SER A 23 12.81 -9.29 6.35
C SER A 23 14.12 -9.65 5.60
N LEU A 24 15.27 -9.26 6.16
CA LEU A 24 16.58 -9.63 5.62
C LEU A 24 16.82 -11.14 5.70
N GLY A 25 16.50 -11.75 6.85
CA GLY A 25 16.66 -13.19 7.06
C GLY A 25 15.83 -14.02 6.09
N THR A 26 14.56 -13.65 5.89
CA THR A 26 13.69 -14.33 4.91
C THR A 26 14.17 -14.12 3.48
N THR A 27 14.62 -12.92 3.11
CA THR A 27 15.19 -12.65 1.78
C THR A 27 16.44 -13.49 1.53
N ILE A 28 17.39 -13.51 2.46
CA ILE A 28 18.63 -14.31 2.37
C ILE A 28 18.30 -15.79 2.32
N PHE A 29 17.34 -16.26 3.14
CA PHE A 29 16.93 -17.66 3.16
C PHE A 29 16.31 -18.10 1.83
N ILE A 30 15.41 -17.28 1.26
CA ILE A 30 14.82 -17.52 -0.07
C ILE A 30 15.92 -17.54 -1.13
N PHE A 31 16.82 -16.56 -1.13
CA PHE A 31 17.93 -16.50 -2.09
C PHE A 31 18.87 -17.69 -1.97
N SER A 32 19.17 -18.12 -0.75
CA SER A 32 20.03 -19.27 -0.46
C SER A 32 19.39 -20.58 -0.93
N ILE A 33 18.09 -20.78 -0.72
CA ILE A 33 17.36 -21.94 -1.24
C ILE A 33 17.33 -21.95 -2.77
N ILE A 34 17.09 -20.80 -3.41
CA ILE A 34 17.07 -20.67 -4.87
C ILE A 34 18.45 -20.97 -5.46
N SER A 35 19.51 -20.43 -4.84
CA SER A 35 20.90 -20.63 -5.26
C SER A 35 21.36 -22.09 -5.06
N PHE A 36 21.04 -22.71 -3.91
CA PHE A 36 21.34 -24.13 -3.65
C PHE A 36 20.60 -25.09 -4.58
N ARG A 37 19.42 -24.71 -5.08
CA ARG A 37 18.67 -25.50 -6.07
C ARG A 37 19.27 -25.47 -7.47
N GLY A 38 20.38 -24.76 -7.71
CA GLY A 38 21.05 -24.73 -9.00
C GLY A 38 20.17 -24.18 -10.13
N ILE A 39 19.19 -23.32 -9.78
CA ILE A 39 18.37 -22.63 -10.77
C ILE A 39 19.26 -21.55 -11.35
N SER A 40 19.96 -21.88 -12.44
CA SER A 40 20.60 -20.90 -13.31
C SER A 40 19.53 -19.86 -13.66
N ILE A 41 19.73 -18.61 -13.25
CA ILE A 41 18.80 -17.52 -13.59
C ILE A 41 18.95 -17.32 -15.10
N ASP A 42 18.11 -17.99 -15.87
CA ASP A 42 18.15 -17.91 -17.32
C ASP A 42 17.52 -16.59 -17.77
N LEU A 43 18.35 -15.55 -17.81
CA LEU A 43 17.98 -14.21 -18.24
C LEU A 43 17.53 -14.17 -19.71
N SER A 44 17.75 -15.24 -20.49
CA SER A 44 17.27 -15.32 -21.88
C SER A 44 15.75 -15.51 -21.99
N VAL A 45 15.09 -15.96 -20.90
CA VAL A 45 13.63 -16.02 -20.78
C VAL A 45 13.05 -14.65 -20.39
N PHE A 46 13.88 -13.71 -19.91
CA PHE A 46 13.43 -12.37 -19.52
C PHE A 46 13.06 -11.55 -20.75
N ARG A 47 11.76 -11.40 -20.98
CA ARG A 47 11.18 -10.60 -22.06
C ARG A 47 10.92 -9.19 -21.55
N ILE A 48 11.72 -8.22 -22.01
CA ILE A 48 11.62 -6.81 -21.62
C ILE A 48 10.22 -6.21 -21.91
N GLU A 49 9.54 -6.72 -22.93
CA GLU A 49 8.19 -6.30 -23.32
C GLU A 49 7.18 -6.45 -22.18
N TRP A 50 7.17 -7.61 -21.52
CA TRP A 50 6.28 -7.89 -20.38
C TRP A 50 6.63 -7.07 -19.15
N PHE A 51 7.92 -6.77 -18.96
CA PHE A 51 8.37 -5.89 -17.88
C PHE A 51 7.86 -4.46 -18.06
N ILE A 52 7.99 -3.91 -19.29
CA ILE A 52 7.44 -2.59 -19.62
C ILE A 52 5.93 -2.58 -19.46
N PHE A 53 5.24 -3.62 -19.93
CA PHE A 53 3.79 -3.74 -19.78
C PHE A 53 3.35 -3.73 -18.31
N GLY A 54 4.09 -4.45 -17.44
CA GLY A 54 3.86 -4.43 -15.99
C GLY A 54 4.03 -3.03 -15.39
N ILE A 55 5.06 -2.28 -15.79
CA ILE A 55 5.25 -0.89 -15.34
C ILE A 55 4.09 0.00 -15.76
N VAL A 56 3.62 -0.13 -17.00
CA VAL A 56 2.50 0.67 -17.52
C VAL A 56 1.22 0.39 -16.73
N ILE A 57 0.90 -0.89 -16.49
CA ILE A 57 -0.27 -1.28 -15.69
C ILE A 57 -0.15 -0.75 -14.26
N LEU A 58 1.04 -0.82 -13.66
CA LEU A 58 1.27 -0.32 -12.31
C LEU A 58 1.05 1.20 -12.22
N MET A 59 1.58 1.96 -13.18
CA MET A 59 1.37 3.40 -13.27
C MET A 59 -0.12 3.74 -13.42
N PHE A 60 -0.84 2.97 -14.23
CA PHE A 60 -2.29 3.14 -14.39
C PHE A 60 -3.04 2.85 -13.08
N ALA A 61 -2.67 1.80 -12.35
CA ALA A 61 -3.25 1.48 -11.05
C ALA A 61 -3.05 2.63 -10.04
N TRP A 62 -1.86 3.25 -9.99
CA TRP A 62 -1.61 4.41 -9.14
C TRP A 62 -2.47 5.62 -9.50
N ILE A 63 -2.70 5.85 -10.80
CA ILE A 63 -3.59 6.91 -11.28
C ILE A 63 -5.02 6.63 -10.83
N VAL A 64 -5.52 5.40 -10.99
CA VAL A 64 -6.87 5.02 -10.56
C VAL A 64 -7.05 5.23 -9.05
N ASP A 65 -6.07 4.84 -8.24
CA ASP A 65 -6.09 5.05 -6.80
C ASP A 65 -6.05 6.55 -6.43
N ALA A 66 -5.27 7.35 -7.16
CA ALA A 66 -5.25 8.80 -6.98
C ALA A 66 -6.59 9.45 -7.37
N VAL A 67 -7.24 8.99 -8.44
CA VAL A 67 -8.58 9.42 -8.86
C VAL A 67 -9.59 9.10 -7.76
N ARG A 68 -9.54 7.91 -7.16
CA ARG A 68 -10.40 7.55 -6.03
C ARG A 68 -10.26 8.56 -4.89
N VAL A 69 -9.04 8.84 -4.44
CA VAL A 69 -8.80 9.81 -3.34
C VAL A 69 -9.26 11.22 -3.74
N TYR A 70 -8.96 11.64 -4.97
CA TYR A 70 -9.36 12.94 -5.50
C TYR A 70 -10.89 13.11 -5.54
N LEU A 71 -11.62 12.15 -6.11
CA LEU A 71 -13.08 12.20 -6.19
C LEU A 71 -13.73 12.13 -4.82
N SER A 72 -13.25 11.25 -3.92
CA SER A 72 -13.74 11.17 -2.54
C SER A 72 -13.54 12.50 -1.80
N SER A 73 -12.39 13.16 -1.98
CA SER A 73 -12.15 14.46 -1.37
C SER A 73 -13.06 15.56 -1.94
N ARG A 74 -13.33 15.52 -3.24
CA ARG A 74 -14.21 16.45 -3.94
C ARG A 74 -15.65 16.31 -3.47
N ALA A 75 -16.11 15.09 -3.21
CA ALA A 75 -17.43 14.80 -2.66
C ALA A 75 -17.66 15.46 -1.29
N TRP A 76 -16.59 15.75 -0.55
CA TRP A 76 -16.65 16.45 0.75
C TRP A 76 -16.42 17.97 0.63
N ASN A 77 -16.57 18.53 -0.57
CA ASN A 77 -16.30 19.93 -0.88
C ASN A 77 -14.88 20.40 -0.48
N LYS A 78 -13.90 19.48 -0.51
CA LYS A 78 -12.49 19.82 -0.27
C LYS A 78 -11.76 20.10 -1.57
N THR A 79 -10.91 21.12 -1.55
CA THR A 79 -10.13 21.58 -2.71
C THR A 79 -8.75 20.92 -2.75
N ILE A 80 -8.69 19.60 -2.73
CA ILE A 80 -7.43 18.88 -2.97
C ILE A 80 -7.21 18.80 -4.49
N THR A 81 -6.01 19.12 -4.95
CA THR A 81 -5.62 18.94 -6.35
C THR A 81 -5.33 17.47 -6.67
N PHE A 82 -5.50 17.06 -7.93
CA PHE A 82 -5.14 15.69 -8.34
C PHE A 82 -3.68 15.34 -8.03
N LYS A 83 -2.76 16.30 -8.20
CA LYS A 83 -1.33 16.12 -7.87
C LYS A 83 -1.11 15.81 -6.38
N GLN A 84 -1.86 16.47 -5.49
CA GLN A 84 -1.81 16.17 -4.05
C GLN A 84 -2.38 14.79 -3.76
N ALA A 85 -3.50 14.40 -4.39
CA ALA A 85 -4.06 13.06 -4.24
C ALA A 85 -3.07 11.96 -4.71
N LEU A 86 -2.41 12.16 -5.86
CA LEU A 86 -1.37 11.26 -6.35
C LEU A 86 -0.18 11.18 -5.38
N LYS A 87 0.29 12.32 -4.86
CA LYS A 87 1.36 12.35 -3.85
C LYS A 87 0.97 11.59 -2.59
N THR A 88 -0.27 11.73 -2.13
CA THR A 88 -0.82 11.00 -0.98
C THR A 88 -0.74 9.49 -1.22
N VAL A 89 -1.25 9.01 -2.36
CA VAL A 89 -1.26 7.59 -2.71
C VAL A 89 0.16 7.01 -2.80
N LEU A 90 1.06 7.67 -3.53
CA LEU A 90 2.44 7.22 -3.68
C LEU A 90 3.20 7.20 -2.36
N SER A 91 2.99 8.20 -1.50
CA SER A 91 3.59 8.25 -0.16
C SER A 91 3.05 7.14 0.73
N GLY A 92 1.76 6.82 0.60
CA GLY A 92 1.14 5.65 1.24
C GLY A 92 1.78 4.34 0.81
N TYR A 93 1.88 4.08 -0.50
CA TYR A 93 2.52 2.87 -1.02
C TYR A 93 3.98 2.75 -0.60
N PHE A 94 4.74 3.84 -0.72
CA PHE A 94 6.14 3.86 -0.29
C PHE A 94 6.27 3.46 1.19
N MET A 95 5.47 4.07 2.07
CA MET A 95 5.52 3.74 3.49
C MET A 95 5.02 2.33 3.80
N SER A 96 3.99 1.84 3.10
CA SER A 96 3.55 0.45 3.23
C SER A 96 4.65 -0.53 2.82
N THR A 97 5.42 -0.26 1.77
CA THR A 97 6.45 -1.19 1.29
C THR A 97 7.68 -1.23 2.20
N ILE A 98 8.06 -0.12 2.81
CA ILE A 98 9.23 -0.08 3.70
C ILE A 98 8.91 -0.45 5.15
N THR A 99 7.63 -0.49 5.54
CA THR A 99 7.22 -0.82 6.91
C THR A 99 6.76 -2.27 7.04
N PRO A 100 7.07 -2.93 8.17
CA PRO A 100 6.60 -4.27 8.45
C PRO A 100 5.07 -4.30 8.47
N SER A 101 4.48 -5.37 7.90
CA SER A 101 3.03 -5.57 7.82
C SER A 101 2.26 -4.49 7.04
N ALA A 102 2.95 -3.65 6.26
CA ALA A 102 2.36 -2.55 5.49
C ALA A 102 1.60 -1.48 6.30
N THR A 103 1.79 -1.46 7.62
CA THR A 103 1.05 -0.60 8.55
C THR A 103 1.34 0.90 8.36
N GLY A 104 2.49 1.27 7.79
CA GLY A 104 2.89 2.67 7.62
C GLY A 104 2.11 3.46 6.56
N GLY A 105 1.38 2.79 5.65
CA GLY A 105 0.76 3.47 4.52
C GLY A 105 -0.37 4.41 4.89
N THR A 106 -1.34 3.96 5.68
CA THR A 106 -2.48 4.77 6.12
C THR A 106 -2.09 6.00 6.95
N PRO A 107 -1.16 5.91 7.93
CA PRO A 107 -0.60 7.08 8.60
C PRO A 107 0.08 8.07 7.64
N ALA A 108 0.82 7.58 6.65
CA ALA A 108 1.47 8.43 5.66
C ALA A 108 0.46 9.17 4.78
N GLN A 109 -0.62 8.50 4.36
CA GLN A 109 -1.71 9.14 3.62
C GLN A 109 -2.37 10.26 4.44
N MET A 110 -2.69 10.00 5.71
CA MET A 110 -3.25 11.02 6.61
C MET A 110 -2.31 12.24 6.76
N TYR A 111 -1.00 12.00 6.92
CA TYR A 111 0.00 13.06 7.03
C TYR A 111 0.07 13.92 5.76
N VAL A 112 0.11 13.32 4.57
CA VAL A 112 0.21 14.07 3.32
C VAL A 112 -1.09 14.85 3.04
N LEU A 113 -2.25 14.29 3.37
CA LEU A 113 -3.54 14.97 3.26
C LEU A 113 -3.65 16.15 4.24
N SER A 114 -3.18 16.00 5.48
CA SER A 114 -3.20 17.11 6.44
C SER A 114 -2.30 18.27 5.99
N ARG A 115 -1.14 17.94 5.41
CA ARG A 115 -0.25 18.93 4.75
C ARG A 115 -0.84 19.51 3.46
N SER A 116 -1.89 18.91 2.91
CA SER A 116 -2.60 19.39 1.72
C SER A 116 -3.81 20.27 2.06
N GLY A 117 -4.02 20.59 3.34
CA GLY A 117 -5.05 21.54 3.80
C GLY A 117 -6.25 20.90 4.51
N LEU A 118 -6.24 19.58 4.75
CA LEU A 118 -7.27 18.90 5.53
C LEU A 118 -6.92 18.96 7.02
N THR A 119 -7.93 19.02 7.88
CA THR A 119 -7.70 18.78 9.31
C THR A 119 -7.34 17.30 9.54
N TRP A 120 -6.70 16.96 10.66
CA TRP A 120 -6.35 15.57 10.97
C TRP A 120 -7.58 14.64 11.02
N GLY A 121 -8.72 15.13 11.50
CA GLY A 121 -9.98 14.39 11.49
C GLY A 121 -10.54 14.17 10.08
N GLU A 122 -10.45 15.17 9.21
CA GLU A 122 -10.86 15.07 7.81
C GLU A 122 -9.96 14.14 7.01
N ALA A 123 -8.64 14.27 7.18
CA ALA A 123 -7.68 13.38 6.55
C ALA A 123 -7.89 11.94 7.02
N GLY A 124 -8.12 11.73 8.31
CA GLY A 124 -8.34 10.41 8.87
C GLY A 124 -9.62 9.75 8.39
N SER A 125 -10.73 10.47 8.44
CA SER A 125 -12.01 9.99 7.90
C SER A 125 -11.93 9.69 6.40
N LEU A 126 -11.26 10.55 5.62
CA LEU A 126 -11.12 10.33 4.17
C LEU A 126 -10.36 9.05 3.86
N VAL A 127 -9.26 8.81 4.57
CA VAL A 127 -8.45 7.60 4.43
C VAL A 127 -9.26 6.35 4.80
N VAL A 128 -10.01 6.39 5.90
CA VAL A 128 -10.88 5.27 6.31
C VAL A 128 -11.96 4.99 5.27
N VAL A 129 -12.67 6.01 4.79
CA VAL A 129 -13.72 5.86 3.77
C VAL A 129 -13.15 5.33 2.47
N CYS A 130 -12.00 5.85 2.01
CA CYS A 130 -11.33 5.31 0.83
C CYS A 130 -10.90 3.85 1.02
N GLY A 131 -10.46 3.47 2.23
CA GLY A 131 -10.12 2.08 2.57
C GLY A 131 -11.34 1.16 2.53
N ILE A 132 -12.48 1.58 3.07
CA ILE A 132 -13.74 0.83 3.01
C ILE A 132 -14.20 0.68 1.56
N LEU A 133 -14.19 1.76 0.77
CA LEU A 133 -14.54 1.72 -0.65
C LEU A 133 -13.67 0.71 -1.41
N TYR A 134 -12.37 0.69 -1.13
CA TYR A 134 -11.46 -0.29 -1.71
C TYR A 134 -11.84 -1.72 -1.33
N GLN A 135 -12.03 -2.00 -0.04
CA GLN A 135 -12.38 -3.34 0.44
C GLN A 135 -13.73 -3.82 -0.10
N VAL A 136 -14.75 -2.96 -0.11
CA VAL A 136 -16.07 -3.29 -0.67
C VAL A 136 -15.98 -3.56 -2.17
N SER A 137 -15.24 -2.73 -2.92
CA SER A 137 -15.05 -2.94 -4.36
C SER A 137 -14.35 -4.26 -4.66
N LEU A 138 -13.35 -4.62 -3.84
CA LEU A 138 -12.62 -5.88 -3.96
C LEU A 138 -13.53 -7.08 -3.65
N LEU A 139 -14.32 -7.02 -2.58
CA LEU A 139 -15.28 -8.06 -2.23
C LEU A 139 -16.34 -8.25 -3.32
N LEU A 140 -16.88 -7.16 -3.86
CA LEU A 140 -17.83 -7.21 -4.98
C LEU A 140 -17.21 -7.85 -6.22
N LEU A 141 -15.96 -7.49 -6.55
CA LEU A 141 -15.25 -8.06 -7.68
C LEU A 141 -15.05 -9.57 -7.51
N ILE A 142 -14.71 -10.04 -6.30
CA ILE A 142 -14.59 -11.46 -5.98
C ILE A 142 -15.93 -12.17 -6.17
N VAL A 143 -17.02 -11.60 -5.65
CA VAL A 143 -18.37 -12.18 -5.80
C VAL A 143 -18.75 -12.29 -7.28
N VAL A 144 -18.60 -11.21 -8.04
CA VAL A 144 -18.89 -11.21 -9.49
C VAL A 144 -18.06 -12.26 -10.22
N PHE A 145 -16.78 -12.42 -9.85
CA PHE A 145 -15.90 -13.41 -10.46
C PHE A 145 -16.36 -14.85 -10.16
N ILE A 146 -16.73 -15.17 -8.92
CA ILE A 146 -17.24 -16.49 -8.55
C ILE A 146 -18.50 -16.85 -9.36
N PHE A 147 -19.45 -15.91 -9.47
CA PHE A 147 -20.68 -16.13 -10.24
C PHE A 147 -20.42 -16.24 -11.75
N LEU A 148 -19.51 -15.44 -12.29
CA LEU A 148 -19.24 -15.42 -13.73
C LEU A 148 -18.47 -16.67 -14.21
N PHE A 149 -17.63 -17.26 -13.35
CA PHE A 149 -16.83 -18.45 -13.68
C PHE A 149 -17.41 -19.76 -13.11
N ASP A 150 -18.62 -19.74 -12.53
CA ASP A 150 -19.27 -20.88 -11.86
C ASP A 150 -18.31 -21.67 -10.95
N ILE A 151 -17.47 -20.93 -10.22
CA ILE A 151 -16.48 -21.54 -9.33
C ILE A 151 -17.24 -22.09 -8.15
N ARG A 152 -17.38 -23.42 -8.09
CA ARG A 152 -17.94 -24.10 -6.92
C ARG A 152 -16.96 -23.93 -5.75
N VAL A 153 -17.34 -23.06 -4.82
CA VAL A 153 -16.66 -22.84 -3.53
C VAL A 153 -17.07 -23.94 -2.55
#